data_AF-A0A2X3KM45-F1
#
_entry.id   AF-A0A2X3KM45-F1
#
_cell.length_a   1.000
_cell.length_b   1.000
_cell.length_c   1.000
_cell.angle_alpha   90.00
_cell.angle_beta   90.00
_cell.angle_gamma   90.00
#
_symmetry.space_group_name_H-M   'P 1'
#
loop_
_entity.id
_entity.type
_entity.pdbx_description
1 polymer ?
#
loop_
_entity_poly.entity_id
_entity_poly.type
_entity_poly.pdbx_seq_one_letter_code
_entity_poly.pdbx_strand_id
1 'polypeptide(L)' 'MKDNTVPLKLIALLANGEFHSGEQLGETLGMSRAAINKHIQTLRDWGVDVFNRSG' A
#
# COMPACT_ATOMS: atom_id res chain seq x y z
N MET A 1 -4.79 19.48 7.56
CA MET A 1 -5.34 18.25 6.93
C MET A 1 -4.23 17.20 6.89
N LYS A 2 -4.54 15.91 7.09
CA LYS A 2 -3.51 14.85 6.99
C LYS A 2 -3.06 14.71 5.53
N ASP A 3 -1.76 14.53 5.30
CA ASP A 3 -1.24 14.24 3.97
C ASP A 3 -1.51 12.76 3.61
N ASN A 4 -2.29 12.57 2.56
CA ASN A 4 -2.73 11.27 2.07
C ASN A 4 -2.13 10.91 0.70
N THR A 5 -1.10 11.64 0.25
CA THR A 5 -0.50 11.46 -1.07
C THR A 5 0.01 10.04 -1.29
N VAL A 6 0.69 9.47 -0.29
CA VAL A 6 1.24 8.10 -0.40
C VAL A 6 0.15 7.02 -0.37
N PRO A 7 -0.81 7.01 0.58
CA PRO A 7 -1.95 6.08 0.52
C PRO A 7 -2.70 6.14 -0.82
N LEU A 8 -2.93 7.33 -1.38
CA LEU A 8 -3.62 7.49 -2.67
C LEU A 8 -2.81 6.92 -3.85
N LYS A 9 -1.48 7.08 -3.85
CA LYS A 9 -0.61 6.39 -4.83
C LYS A 9 -0.63 4.88 -4.66
N LEU A 10 -0.62 4.41 -3.40
CA LEU A 10 -0.61 2.99 -3.09
C LEU A 10 -1.90 2.30 -3.56
N ILE A 11 -3.08 2.88 -3.29
CA ILE A 11 -4.35 2.30 -3.77
C ILE A 11 -4.45 2.35 -5.30
N ALA A 12 -3.87 3.36 -5.96
CA ALA A 12 -3.83 3.40 -7.42
C ALA A 12 -3.01 2.25 -8.03
N LEU A 13 -1.92 1.84 -7.38
CA LEU A 13 -1.13 0.67 -7.79
C LEU A 13 -1.89 -0.65 -7.57
N LEU A 14 -2.61 -0.76 -6.44
CA LEU A 14 -3.39 -1.94 -6.08
C LEU A 14 -4.73 -2.05 -6.83
N ALA A 15 -5.21 -0.98 -7.46
CA ALA A 15 -6.53 -0.91 -8.09
C ALA A 15 -6.70 -1.88 -9.28
N ASN A 16 -5.60 -2.44 -9.80
CA ASN A 16 -5.66 -3.47 -10.84
C ASN A 16 -6.07 -4.86 -10.32
N GLY A 17 -6.14 -5.05 -8.99
CA GLY A 17 -6.53 -6.31 -8.37
C GLY A 17 -5.47 -7.41 -8.44
N GLU A 18 -4.29 -7.12 -9.01
CA GLU A 18 -3.18 -8.05 -9.11
C GLU A 18 -2.42 -8.13 -7.78
N PHE A 19 -1.66 -9.21 -7.61
CA PHE A 19 -0.76 -9.34 -6.48
C PHE A 19 0.46 -8.43 -6.67
N HIS A 20 0.77 -7.62 -5.65
CA HIS A 20 1.99 -6.82 -5.59
C HIS A 20 2.78 -7.19 -4.34
N SER A 21 4.07 -7.49 -4.51
CA SER A 21 4.93 -7.76 -3.35
C SER A 21 5.25 -6.46 -2.61
N GLY A 22 5.47 -6.55 -1.29
CA GLY A 22 5.86 -5.37 -0.50
C GLY A 22 7.19 -4.75 -0.95
N GLU A 23 8.08 -5.55 -1.53
CA GLU A 23 9.36 -5.09 -2.10
C GLU A 23 9.13 -4.30 -3.38
N GLN A 24 8.34 -4.82 -4.33
CA GLN A 24 7.97 -4.14 -5.57
C GLN A 24 7.29 -2.78 -5.29
N LEU A 25 6.36 -2.74 -4.32
CA LEU A 25 5.71 -1.50 -3.90
C LEU A 25 6.70 -0.52 -3.27
N GLY A 26 7.65 -1.03 -2.47
CA GLY A 26 8.72 -0.25 -1.87
C GLY A 26 9.63 0.40 -2.91
N GLU A 27 10.11 -0.38 -3.88
CA GLU A 27 10.92 0.11 -4.99
C GLU A 27 10.18 1.16 -5.82
N THR A 28 8.93 0.89 -6.19
CA THR A 28 8.09 1.79 -7.00
C THR A 28 7.85 3.13 -6.31
N LEU A 29 7.68 3.13 -4.98
CA LEU A 29 7.39 4.33 -4.20
C LEU A 29 8.64 4.96 -3.57
N GLY A 30 9.82 4.35 -3.71
CA GLY A 30 11.06 4.80 -3.09
C GLY A 30 11.05 4.70 -1.56
N MET A 31 10.42 3.66 -1.01
CA MET A 31 10.19 3.48 0.42
C MET A 31 10.56 2.07 0.89
N SER A 32 10.81 1.92 2.20
CA SER A 32 11.01 0.59 2.79
C SER A 32 9.70 -0.20 2.84
N ARG A 33 9.79 -1.54 2.86
CA ARG A 33 8.64 -2.44 3.07
C ARG A 33 7.84 -2.09 4.34
N ALA A 34 8.52 -1.69 5.40
CA ALA A 34 7.87 -1.28 6.65
C ALA A 34 7.04 -0.01 6.49
N ALA A 35 7.53 0.97 5.72
CA ALA A 35 6.79 2.19 5.41
C ALA A 35 5.56 1.89 4.54
N ILE A 36 5.68 0.99 3.56
CA ILE A 36 4.53 0.50 2.77
C ILE A 36 3.45 -0.08 3.70
N ASN A 37 3.83 -0.94 4.64
CA ASN A 37 2.87 -1.57 5.55
C ASN A 37 2.08 -0.55 6.39
N LYS A 38 2.72 0.56 6.79
CA LYS A 38 2.03 1.67 7.48
C LYS A 38 0.96 2.33 6.59
N HIS A 39 1.25 2.50 5.31
CA HIS A 39 0.29 3.06 4.36
C HIS A 39 -0.82 2.06 3.97
N ILE A 40 -0.52 0.77 3.90
CA ILE A 40 -1.54 -0.30 3.78
C ILE A 40 -2.53 -0.22 4.95
N GLN A 41 -2.04 -0.04 6.18
CA GLN A 41 -2.91 0.12 7.34
C GLN A 41 -3.84 1.34 7.20
N THR A 42 -3.35 2.45 6.66
CA THR A 42 -4.19 3.63 6.39
C THR A 42 -5.32 3.31 5.41
N LEU A 43 -5.06 2.50 4.38
CA LEU A 43 -6.11 2.05 3.44
C LEU A 43 -7.14 1.16 4.14
N ARG A 44 -6.71 0.26 5.03
CA ARG A 44 -7.63 -0.54 5.85
C ARG A 44 -8.51 0.32 6.74
N ASP A 45 -7.94 1.35 7.35
CA ASP A 45 -8.68 2.30 8.19
C ASP A 45 -9.73 3.08 7.38
N TRP A 46 -9.57 3.19 6.06
CA TRP A 46 -10.56 3.76 5.14
C TRP A 46 -11.62 2.76 4.68
N GLY A 47 -11.58 1.51 5.17
CA GLY A 47 -12.50 0.44 4.78
C GLY A 47 -12.10 -0.30 3.51
N VAL A 48 -10.87 -0.09 2.99
CA VAL A 48 -10.37 -0.86 1.84
C VAL A 48 -9.85 -2.19 2.34
N ASP A 49 -10.44 -3.28 1.84
CA ASP A 49 -9.98 -4.62 2.19
C ASP A 49 -8.76 -5.00 1.35
N VAL A 50 -7.60 -5.03 2.00
CA VAL A 50 -6.32 -5.40 1.38
C VAL A 50 -5.90 -6.76 1.93
N PHE A 51 -5.65 -7.76 1.09
CA PHE A 51 -5.20 -9.06 1.59
C PHE A 51 -3.68 -9.18 1.49
N ASN A 52 -3.04 -9.61 2.57
CA ASN A 52 -1.62 -9.97 2.55
C ASN A 52 -1.52 -11.50 2.55
N ARG A 53 -0.88 -12.08 1.53
CA ARG A 53 -0.44 -13.47 1.57
C ARG A 53 0.98 -13.50 2.10
N SER A 54 1.10 -13.72 3.40
CA SER A 54 2.33 -14.21 4.01
C SER A 54 2.34 -15.73 3.91
N GLY A 55 3.25 -16.26 3.09
CA GLY A 55 3.74 -17.63 3.16
C GLY A 55 5.03 -17.67 3.96
#